data_AF-H0TY40-F1
#
_entry.id   AF-H0TY40-F1
#
_cell.length_a   1.000
_cell.length_b   1.000
_cell.length_c   1.000
_cell.angle_alpha   90.00
_cell.angle_beta   90.00
_cell.angle_gamma   90.00
#
_symmetry.space_group_name_H-M   'P 1'
#
loop_
_entity.id
_entity.type
_entity.pdbx_description
1 polymer ?
#
loop_
_entity_poly.entity_id
_entity_poly.type
_entity_poly.pdbx_seq_one_letter_code
_entity_poly.pdbx_strand_id
1 'polypeptide(L)' 'MHRLSREIVPMDQPTDEKLRERAHQLWEQAGRPEGQQDEFWYQAEQELREMEQLREQAEAPPPTILPG' A
#
# COMPACT_ATOMS: atom_id res chain seq x y z
N MET A 1 -0.75 -20.80 26.80
CA MET A 1 0.42 -20.82 25.89
C MET A 1 -0.04 -20.45 24.50
N HIS A 2 -0.06 -19.15 24.20
CA HIS A 2 0.40 -18.47 22.97
C HIS A 2 0.03 -17.00 23.16
N ARG A 3 1.05 -16.15 22.98
CA ARG A 3 1.00 -14.69 23.16
C ARG A 3 -0.14 -14.10 22.33
N LEU A 4 -0.66 -12.96 22.79
CA LEU A 4 -1.17 -11.87 21.93
C LEU A 4 -0.46 -11.92 20.57
N SER A 5 -1.10 -12.49 19.55
CA SER A 5 -0.50 -12.67 18.24
C SER A 5 -1.45 -12.07 17.24
N ARG A 6 -1.31 -10.74 17.13
CA ARG A 6 -1.74 -9.92 16.00
C ARG A 6 -3.25 -9.93 15.77
N GLU A 7 -3.94 -9.10 16.55
CA GLU A 7 -5.07 -8.36 15.99
C GLU A 7 -4.58 -7.81 14.65
N ILE A 8 -5.14 -8.33 13.56
CA ILE A 8 -4.99 -7.79 12.22
C ILE A 8 -5.54 -6.36 12.35
N VAL A 9 -4.65 -5.40 12.57
CA VAL A 9 -4.95 -3.99 12.39
C VAL A 9 -5.54 -3.92 10.98
N PRO A 10 -6.79 -3.45 10.78
CA PRO A 10 -7.38 -3.40 9.46
C PRO A 10 -6.42 -2.62 8.55
N MET A 11 -5.76 -3.37 7.67
CA MET A 11 -4.73 -2.91 6.73
C MET A 11 -5.41 -2.21 5.55
N ASP A 12 -6.29 -1.26 5.83
CA ASP A 12 -6.95 -0.43 4.81
C ASP A 12 -6.12 0.84 4.52
N GLN A 13 -5.07 1.07 5.31
CA GLN A 13 -4.15 2.18 5.14
C GLN A 13 -2.71 1.66 5.08
N PRO A 14 -1.94 2.08 4.06
CA PRO A 14 -0.54 1.71 3.97
C PRO A 14 0.18 2.21 5.22
N THR A 15 0.79 1.30 5.97
CA THR A 15 1.57 1.65 7.16
C THR A 15 2.65 2.66 6.80
N ASP A 16 2.87 3.69 7.63
CA ASP A 16 3.91 4.71 7.45
C ASP A 16 5.28 4.14 7.07
N GLU A 17 5.63 2.96 7.57
CA GLU A 17 6.87 2.26 7.22
C GLU A 17 6.95 1.90 5.73
N LYS A 18 5.88 1.28 5.19
CA LYS A 18 5.79 0.95 3.75
C LYS A 18 5.78 2.22 2.90
N LEU A 19 5.02 3.23 3.34
CA LEU A 19 4.93 4.51 2.67
C LEU A 19 6.31 5.16 2.56
N ARG A 20 7.04 5.20 3.68
CA ARG A 20 8.41 5.70 3.74
C ARG A 20 9.35 4.90 2.85
N GLU A 21 9.37 3.57 2.95
CA GLU A 21 10.21 2.73 2.09
C GLU A 21 9.94 3.00 0.62
N ARG A 22 8.67 3.11 0.24
CA ARG A 22 8.28 3.29 -1.14
C ARG A 22 8.60 4.68 -1.67
N ALA A 23 8.34 5.73 -0.89
CA ALA A 23 8.73 7.09 -1.20
C ALA A 23 10.26 7.22 -1.34
N HIS A 24 11.02 6.55 -0.46
CA HIS A 24 12.48 6.55 -0.53
C HIS A 24 12.99 5.84 -1.79
N GLN A 25 12.43 4.67 -2.13
CA GLN A 25 12.78 3.97 -3.36
C GLN A 25 12.51 4.81 -4.61
N LEU A 26 11.34 5.45 -4.70
CA LEU A 26 11.00 6.34 -5.80
C LEU A 26 11.97 7.53 -5.88
N TRP A 27 12.28 8.15 -4.75
CA TRP A 27 13.24 9.24 -4.66
C TRP A 27 14.66 8.82 -5.09
N GLU A 28 15.10 7.63 -4.69
CA GLU A 28 16.40 7.08 -5.09
C GLU A 28 16.45 6.75 -6.59
N GLN A 29 15.38 6.17 -7.14
CA GLN A 29 15.25 5.87 -8.56
C GLN A 29 15.23 7.14 -9.42
N ALA A 30 14.63 8.22 -8.92
CA ALA A 30 14.62 9.52 -9.57
C ALA A 30 15.96 10.29 -9.48
N GLY A 31 16.97 9.73 -8.81
CA GLY A 31 18.28 10.36 -8.67
C GLY A 31 18.39 11.34 -7.50
N ARG A 32 17.51 11.21 -6.50
CA ARG A 32 17.49 12.00 -5.26
C ARG A 32 17.40 13.52 -5.50
N PRO A 33 16.43 14.00 -6.28
CA PRO A 33 16.23 15.44 -6.41
C PRO A 33 15.89 16.09 -5.06
N GLU A 34 16.56 17.19 -4.76
CA GLU A 34 16.34 17.96 -3.54
C GLU A 34 15.02 18.74 -3.66
N GLY A 35 14.14 18.64 -2.64
CA GLY A 35 12.85 19.36 -2.61
C GLY A 35 11.68 18.68 -3.33
N GLN A 36 11.86 17.48 -3.91
CA GLN A 36 10.75 16.69 -4.51
C GLN A 36 10.31 15.51 -3.63
N GLN A 37 10.81 15.42 -2.40
CA GLN A 37 10.51 14.31 -1.49
C GLN A 37 9.02 14.19 -1.17
N ASP A 38 8.32 15.32 -1.01
CA ASP A 38 6.87 15.35 -0.78
C ASP A 38 6.11 14.74 -1.96
N GLU A 39 6.52 15.02 -3.20
CA GLU A 39 5.88 14.49 -4.41
C GLU A 39 5.99 12.97 -4.46
N PHE A 40 7.18 12.42 -4.16
CA PHE A 40 7.39 10.97 -4.05
C PHE A 40 6.65 10.34 -2.88
N TRP A 41 6.44 11.09 -1.78
CA TRP A 41 5.64 10.64 -0.64
C TRP A 41 4.17 10.47 -1.04
N TYR A 42 3.57 11.48 -1.68
CA TYR A 42 2.20 11.39 -2.20
C TYR A 42 2.05 10.27 -3.24
N GLN A 43 3.02 10.13 -4.15
CA GLN A 43 2.99 9.10 -5.17
C GLN A 43 3.08 7.69 -4.58
N ALA A 44 3.92 7.49 -3.57
CA ALA A 44 4.01 6.25 -2.82
C ALA A 44 2.72 5.91 -2.06
N GLU A 45 2.02 6.92 -1.52
CA GLU A 45 0.74 6.72 -0.83
C GLU A 45 -0.33 6.23 -1.79
N GLN A 46 -0.43 6.86 -2.96
CA GLN A 46 -1.38 6.47 -4.00
C GLN A 46 -1.08 5.05 -4.50
N GLU A 47 0.17 4.74 -4.86
CA GLU A 47 0.56 3.40 -5.30
C GLU A 47 0.17 2.33 -4.26
N LEU A 48 0.52 2.54 -2.99
CA LEU A 48 0.26 1.55 -1.96
C LEU A 48 -1.23 1.41 -1.69
N ARG A 49 -1.99 2.51 -1.67
CA ARG A 49 -3.45 2.50 -1.51
C ARG A 49 -4.11 1.74 -2.66
N GLU A 50 -3.71 2.00 -3.91
CA GLU A 50 -4.24 1.29 -5.07
C GLU A 50 -3.91 -0.20 -5.05
N MET A 51 -2.66 -0.57 -4.75
CA MET A 51 -2.23 -1.97 -4.63
C MET A 51 -3.00 -2.71 -3.53
N GLU A 52 -3.27 -2.03 -2.42
CA GLU A 52 -4.07 -2.50 -1.28
C GLU A 52 -5.54 -2.74 -1.68
N GLN A 53 -6.12 -1.82 -2.45
CA GLN A 53 -7.45 -1.97 -3.01
C GLN A 53 -7.53 -3.10 -4.06
N LEU A 54 -6.50 -3.25 -4.89
CA LEU A 54 -6.41 -4.29 -5.92
C LEU A 54 -6.26 -5.69 -5.34
N ARG A 55 -5.40 -5.86 -4.31
CA ARG A 55 -5.25 -7.16 -3.65
C ARG A 55 -6.53 -7.58 -2.92
N GLU A 56 -7.28 -6.65 -2.33
CA GLU A 56 -8.57 -6.95 -1.71
C GLU A 56 -9.63 -7.34 -2.73
N GLN A 57 -9.62 -6.71 -3.91
CA GLN A 57 -10.46 -7.11 -5.04
C GLN A 57 -10.06 -8.47 -5.65
N ALA A 58 -8.77 -8.82 -5.60
CA ALA A 58 -8.26 -10.10 -6.13
C ALA A 58 -8.35 -11.27 -5.12
N GLU A 59 -8.29 -10.99 -3.82
CA GLU A 59 -8.52 -11.97 -2.75
C GLU A 59 -10.01 -12.15 -2.43
N ALA A 60 -10.87 -11.19 -2.79
CA ALA A 60 -12.31 -11.42 -2.83
C ALA A 60 -12.60 -12.53 -3.87
N PRO A 61 -13.43 -13.55 -3.54
CA PRO A 61 -13.88 -14.48 -4.56
C PRO A 61 -14.49 -13.65 -5.71
N PRO A 62 -14.16 -13.96 -6.97
CA PRO A 62 -14.66 -13.19 -8.11
C PRO A 62 -16.17 -13.05 -7.93
N PRO A 63 -16.77 -11.85 -8.13
CA PRO A 63 -18.21 -11.74 -8.09
C PRO A 63 -18.71 -12.72 -9.15
N THR A 64 -19.32 -13.83 -8.70
CA THR A 64 -20.07 -14.71 -9.57
C THR A 64 -21.19 -13.85 -10.10
N ILE A 65 -20.96 -13.19 -11.24
CA ILE A 65 -21.99 -12.58 -12.05
C ILE A 65 -22.84 -13.78 -12.47
N LEU A 66 -23.89 -14.06 -11.70
CA LEU A 66 -24.93 -15.01 -12.06
C LEU A 66 -25.67 -14.39 -13.25
N PRO A 67 -25.56 -14.94 -14.47
CA PRO A 67 -26.50 -14.57 -15.52
C PRO A 67 -27.88 -15.10 -15.12
N GLY A 68 -28.84 -14.19 -15.02
CA GLY A 68 -30.27 -14.52 -14.92
C GLY A 68 -30.85 -14.90 -16.29
#